data_AF-A0A957CJL0-F1
#
_entry.id   AF-A0A957CJL0-F1
#
_cell.length_a   1.000
_cell.length_b   1.000
_cell.length_c   1.000
_cell.angle_alpha   90.00
_cell.angle_beta   90.00
_cell.angle_gamma   90.00
#
_symmetry.space_group_name_H-M   'P 1'
#
loop_
_entity.id
_entity.type
_entity.pdbx_description
1 polymer ?
#
loop_
_entity_poly.entity_id
_entity_poly.type
_entity_poly.pdbx_seq_one_letter_code
_entity_poly.pdbx_strand_id
1 'polypeptide(L)'
;MTDTKPPAPSAQFIRSIKGAIAYWLKCTQEMDDNTIRRLDAERQNIFQAVQFGLVPPQTWRDAAMVVLQTFDLIEQRGYWQEWIPVMEMAITHCADDQLHLKVKLLNQLGQFYRFLWQLVPALAAHKEAETIAQQLRDEQMLAESHCSLSELYLRQR
;
A
#
# COMPACT_ATOMS: atom_id res chain seq x y z
N MET A 1 -34.76 7.96 3.07
CA MET A 1 -33.33 8.12 3.41
C MET A 1 -32.65 8.65 2.16
N THR A 2 -32.34 9.94 2.12
CA THR A 2 -31.68 10.57 0.99
C THR A 2 -30.21 10.17 1.00
N ASP A 3 -29.86 9.28 0.07
CA ASP A 3 -28.52 8.84 -0.26
C ASP A 3 -27.76 10.03 -0.89
N THR A 4 -27.37 10.99 -0.04
CA THR A 4 -26.60 12.16 -0.48
C THR A 4 -25.14 11.74 -0.58
N LYS A 5 -24.75 11.33 -1.80
CA LYS A 5 -23.34 11.15 -2.16
C LYS A 5 -22.58 12.42 -1.70
N PRO A 6 -21.48 12.28 -0.94
CA PRO A 6 -20.74 13.43 -0.46
C PRO A 6 -20.31 14.34 -1.62
N PRO A 7 -20.28 15.66 -1.41
CA PRO A 7 -19.92 16.60 -2.46
C PRO A 7 -18.52 16.29 -3.00
N ALA A 8 -18.35 16.43 -4.31
CA ALA A 8 -17.06 16.21 -4.95
C ALA A 8 -15.99 17.14 -4.34
N PRO A 9 -14.74 16.68 -4.18
CA PRO A 9 -13.67 17.51 -3.63
C PRO A 9 -13.43 18.76 -4.48
N SER A 10 -13.11 19.90 -3.83
CA SER A 10 -12.84 21.14 -4.55
C SER A 10 -11.55 21.06 -5.37
N ALA A 11 -11.45 21.82 -6.46
CA ALA A 11 -10.24 21.86 -7.29
C ALA A 11 -9.00 22.31 -6.50
N GLN A 12 -9.18 23.23 -5.55
CA GLN A 12 -8.10 23.67 -4.66
C GLN A 12 -7.63 22.54 -3.74
N PHE A 13 -8.56 21.77 -3.16
CA PHE A 13 -8.22 20.62 -2.34
C PHE A 13 -7.43 19.58 -3.15
N ILE A 14 -7.92 19.20 -4.33
CA ILE A 14 -7.23 18.24 -5.21
C ILE A 14 -5.81 18.72 -5.54
N ARG A 15 -5.63 20.02 -5.83
CA ARG A 15 -4.30 20.59 -6.11
C ARG A 15 -3.37 20.49 -4.90
N SER A 16 -3.86 20.79 -3.70
CA SER A 16 -3.07 20.68 -2.47
C SER A 16 -2.66 19.24 -2.20
N ILE A 17 -3.57 18.28 -2.36
CA ILE A 17 -3.28 16.85 -2.18
C ILE A 17 -2.26 16.35 -3.20
N LYS A 18 -2.38 16.74 -4.48
CA LYS A 18 -1.36 16.43 -5.49
C LYS A 18 0.02 16.93 -5.09
N GLY A 19 0.12 18.15 -4.56
CA GLY A 19 1.38 18.71 -4.08
C GLY A 19 1.96 17.91 -2.90
N ALA A 20 1.12 17.56 -1.92
CA ALA A 20 1.54 16.77 -0.76
C ALA A 20 2.00 15.37 -1.15
N ILE A 21 1.25 14.67 -2.00
CA ILE A 21 1.62 13.33 -2.49
C ILE A 21 2.91 13.39 -3.31
N ALA A 22 3.06 14.35 -4.22
CA ALA A 22 4.28 14.50 -5.01
C ALA A 22 5.52 14.76 -4.14
N TYR A 23 5.36 15.54 -3.06
CA TYR A 23 6.42 15.75 -2.07
C TYR A 23 6.81 14.45 -1.37
N TRP A 24 5.82 13.66 -0.91
CA TRP A 24 6.09 12.41 -0.21
C TRP A 24 6.68 11.34 -1.12
N LEU A 25 6.20 11.21 -2.35
CA LEU A 25 6.81 10.32 -3.35
C LEU A 25 8.30 10.56 -3.51
N LYS A 26 8.72 11.83 -3.55
CA LYS A 26 10.14 12.17 -3.62
C LYS A 26 10.88 11.80 -2.34
N CYS A 27 10.26 12.03 -1.18
CA CYS A 27 10.88 11.75 0.12
C CYS A 27 11.02 10.26 0.43
N THR A 28 10.22 9.39 -0.19
CA THR A 28 10.16 7.94 0.05
C THR A 28 10.81 7.11 -1.08
N GLN A 29 11.42 7.76 -2.08
CA GLN A 29 12.08 7.06 -3.20
C GLN A 29 13.26 6.18 -2.77
N GLU A 30 13.98 6.60 -1.73
CA GLU A 30 15.16 5.90 -1.20
C GLU A 30 14.94 5.71 0.31
N MET A 31 15.02 4.46 0.78
CA MET A 31 14.71 4.08 2.16
C MET A 31 15.95 3.55 2.86
N ASP A 32 16.85 4.46 3.25
CA ASP A 32 17.96 4.15 4.16
C ASP A 32 17.61 4.45 5.63
N ASP A 33 18.44 4.00 6.57
CA ASP A 33 18.21 4.17 8.01
C ASP A 33 18.02 5.64 8.43
N ASN A 34 18.73 6.56 7.77
CA ASN A 34 18.62 7.99 8.05
C ASN A 34 17.28 8.53 7.57
N THR A 35 16.85 8.12 6.38
CA THR A 35 15.57 8.50 5.80
C THR A 35 14.42 7.93 6.62
N ILE A 36 14.50 6.67 7.04
CA ILE A 36 13.51 6.06 7.92
C ILE A 36 13.38 6.86 9.22
N ARG A 37 14.48 7.20 9.89
CA ARG A 37 14.44 8.03 11.11
C ARG A 37 13.79 9.39 10.88
N ARG A 38 14.11 10.07 9.78
CA ARG A 38 13.52 11.37 9.43
C ARG A 38 12.03 11.27 9.13
N LEU A 39 11.63 10.27 8.35
CA LEU A 39 10.23 10.06 7.97
C LEU A 39 9.37 9.62 9.14
N ASP A 40 9.93 8.89 10.10
CA ASP A 40 9.24 8.48 11.32
C ASP A 40 8.73 9.68 12.15
N ALA A 41 9.55 10.74 12.24
CA ALA A 41 9.14 12.00 12.88
C ALA A 41 7.94 12.67 12.17
N GLU A 42 7.79 12.41 10.87
CA GLU A 42 6.75 12.97 10.01
C GLU A 42 5.63 11.95 9.70
N ARG A 43 5.62 10.77 10.33
CA ARG A 43 4.76 9.64 9.93
C ARG A 43 3.28 10.01 9.80
N GLN A 44 2.78 10.88 10.69
CA GLN A 44 1.38 11.29 10.69
C GLN A 44 1.05 12.13 9.46
N ASN A 45 1.99 12.97 9.01
CA ASN A 45 1.82 13.81 7.84
C ASN A 45 1.84 12.96 6.57
N ILE A 46 2.68 11.92 6.52
CA ILE A 46 2.68 10.94 5.43
C ILE A 46 1.34 10.20 5.40
N PHE A 47 0.92 9.65 6.54
CA PHE A 47 -0.32 8.90 6.68
C PHE A 47 -1.55 9.73 6.24
N GLN A 48 -1.66 10.97 6.71
CA GLN A 48 -2.73 11.89 6.31
C GLN A 48 -2.68 12.22 4.81
N ALA A 49 -1.49 12.47 4.27
CA ALA A 49 -1.34 12.74 2.85
C ALA A 49 -1.85 11.57 2.00
N VAL A 50 -1.53 10.33 2.39
CA VAL A 50 -2.04 9.13 1.73
C VAL A 50 -3.56 8.99 1.90
N GLN A 51 -4.09 9.13 3.12
CA GLN A 51 -5.53 9.05 3.36
C GLN A 51 -6.31 10.04 2.48
N PHE A 52 -5.88 11.28 2.41
CA PHE A 52 -6.49 12.28 1.53
C PHE A 52 -6.20 12.03 0.05
N GLY A 53 -5.03 11.49 -0.29
CA GLY A 53 -4.62 11.09 -1.64
C GLY A 53 -5.46 9.95 -2.21
N LEU A 54 -6.07 9.13 -1.36
CA LEU A 54 -6.96 8.05 -1.76
C LEU A 54 -8.43 8.52 -1.92
N VAL A 55 -8.75 9.79 -1.66
CA VAL A 55 -10.11 10.33 -1.87
C VAL A 55 -10.38 10.68 -3.34
N PRO A 56 -9.58 11.52 -4.03
CA PRO A 56 -9.82 11.82 -5.45
C PRO A 56 -9.19 10.78 -6.38
N PRO A 57 -9.91 10.30 -7.42
CA PRO A 57 -9.37 9.34 -8.39
C PRO A 57 -8.07 9.77 -9.08
N GLN A 58 -7.87 11.09 -9.22
CA GLN A 58 -6.70 11.65 -9.89
C GLN A 58 -5.40 11.48 -9.09
N THR A 59 -5.46 11.03 -7.84
CA THR A 59 -4.28 10.86 -6.97
C THR A 59 -4.12 9.43 -6.46
N TRP A 60 -5.02 8.50 -6.80
CA TRP A 60 -5.00 7.13 -6.32
C TRP A 60 -3.68 6.42 -6.59
N ARG A 61 -3.20 6.46 -7.84
CA ARG A 61 -1.94 5.83 -8.23
C ARG A 61 -0.76 6.36 -7.42
N ASP A 62 -0.65 7.68 -7.33
CA ASP A 62 0.48 8.32 -6.66
C ASP A 62 0.43 8.08 -5.13
N ALA A 63 -0.76 8.09 -4.53
CA ALA A 63 -0.93 7.74 -3.13
C ALA A 63 -0.59 6.26 -2.85
N ALA A 64 -1.00 5.35 -3.73
CA ALA A 64 -0.66 3.93 -3.66
C ALA A 64 0.85 3.70 -3.80
N MET A 65 1.55 4.49 -4.62
CA MET A 65 3.00 4.47 -4.72
C MET A 65 3.69 4.95 -3.43
N VAL A 66 3.16 5.97 -2.75
CA VAL A 66 3.66 6.36 -1.42
C VAL A 66 3.50 5.21 -0.42
N VAL A 67 2.32 4.57 -0.38
CA VAL A 67 2.08 3.39 0.47
C VAL A 67 3.14 2.32 0.23
N LEU A 68 3.35 1.96 -1.04
CA LEU A 68 4.34 0.96 -1.45
C LEU A 68 5.75 1.30 -0.96
N GLN A 69 6.15 2.56 -1.11
CA GLN A 69 7.50 3.04 -0.77
C GLN A 69 7.72 3.17 0.75
N THR A 70 6.66 3.39 1.53
CA THR A 70 6.76 3.51 2.98
C THR A 70 6.85 2.17 3.72
N PHE A 71 6.83 1.05 2.99
CA PHE A 71 6.82 -0.30 3.58
C PHE A 71 7.91 -0.51 4.63
N ASP A 72 9.18 -0.22 4.30
CA ASP A 72 10.31 -0.45 5.21
C ASP A 72 10.18 0.34 6.52
N LEU A 73 9.69 1.59 6.45
CA LEU A 73 9.41 2.39 7.64
C LEU A 73 8.33 1.74 8.50
N ILE A 74 7.21 1.36 7.90
CA ILE A 74 6.05 0.77 8.58
C ILE A 74 6.44 -0.57 9.20
N GLU A 75 7.18 -1.39 8.44
CA GLU A 75 7.69 -2.68 8.86
C GLU A 75 8.56 -2.55 10.11
N GLN A 76 9.64 -1.74 10.02
CA GLN A 76 10.63 -1.61 11.09
C GLN A 76 10.06 -0.97 12.36
N ARG A 77 9.07 -0.09 12.24
CA ARG A 77 8.46 0.61 13.37
C ARG A 77 7.22 -0.08 13.93
N GLY A 78 6.70 -1.10 13.26
CA GLY A 78 5.54 -1.86 13.73
C GLY A 78 4.20 -1.14 13.53
N TYR A 79 4.11 -0.21 12.57
CA TYR A 79 2.87 0.55 12.31
C TYR A 79 1.83 -0.22 11.47
N TRP A 80 1.93 -1.54 11.44
CA TRP A 80 1.14 -2.42 10.56
C TRP A 80 -0.37 -2.22 10.71
N GLN A 81 -0.87 -2.21 11.95
CA GLN A 81 -2.32 -2.13 12.21
C GLN A 81 -2.93 -0.81 11.72
N GLU A 82 -2.19 0.30 11.81
CA GLU A 82 -2.64 1.61 11.34
C GLU A 82 -2.66 1.69 9.81
N TRP A 83 -1.69 1.05 9.14
CA TRP A 83 -1.49 1.18 7.70
C TRP A 83 -2.26 0.15 6.86
N ILE A 84 -2.66 -0.98 7.43
CA ILE A 84 -3.46 -2.02 6.73
C ILE A 84 -4.70 -1.42 6.03
N PRO A 85 -5.60 -0.66 6.71
CA PRO A 85 -6.81 -0.17 6.06
C PRO A 85 -6.53 0.76 4.87
N VAL A 86 -5.45 1.54 4.96
CA VAL A 86 -5.04 2.47 3.90
C VAL A 86 -4.46 1.71 2.71
N MET A 87 -3.70 0.65 2.96
CA MET A 87 -3.17 -0.23 1.93
C MET A 87 -4.28 -1.02 1.21
N GLU A 88 -5.29 -1.52 1.92
CA GLU A 88 -6.47 -2.16 1.34
C GLU A 88 -7.26 -1.20 0.43
N MET A 89 -7.42 0.05 0.86
CA MET A 89 -8.07 1.07 0.06
C MET A 89 -7.26 1.39 -1.20
N ALA A 90 -5.93 1.49 -1.10
CA ALA A 90 -5.04 1.67 -2.25
C ALA A 90 -5.13 0.51 -3.27
N ILE A 91 -5.19 -0.74 -2.80
CA ILE A 91 -5.36 -1.93 -3.63
C ILE A 91 -6.71 -1.90 -4.36
N THR A 92 -7.78 -1.51 -3.68
CA THR A 92 -9.13 -1.39 -4.26
C THR A 92 -9.20 -0.31 -5.34
N HIS A 93 -8.36 0.72 -5.25
CA HIS A 93 -8.28 1.83 -6.20
C HIS A 93 -7.28 1.62 -7.34
N CYS A 94 -6.50 0.54 -7.34
CA CYS A 94 -5.64 0.19 -8.46
C CYS A 94 -6.49 -0.11 -9.70
N ALA A 95 -6.25 0.63 -10.78
CA ALA A 95 -6.88 0.38 -12.07
C ALA A 95 -6.28 -0.86 -12.77
N ASP A 96 -6.97 -1.37 -13.80
CA ASP A 96 -6.57 -2.58 -14.55
C ASP A 96 -5.20 -2.45 -15.24
N ASP A 97 -4.73 -1.24 -15.50
CA ASP A 97 -3.38 -0.97 -16.04
C ASP A 97 -2.30 -0.91 -14.95
N GLN A 98 -2.65 -1.13 -13.68
CA GLN A 98 -1.77 -1.01 -12.52
C GLN A 98 -1.53 -2.34 -11.81
N LEU A 99 -1.75 -3.47 -12.49
CA LEU A 99 -1.63 -4.80 -11.90
C LEU A 99 -0.26 -5.05 -11.25
N HIS A 100 0.83 -4.53 -11.82
CA HIS A 100 2.16 -4.59 -11.20
C HIS A 100 2.23 -3.90 -9.83
N LEU A 101 1.63 -2.72 -9.70
CA LEU A 101 1.54 -2.01 -8.41
C LEU A 101 0.66 -2.79 -7.44
N LYS A 102 -0.48 -3.30 -7.92
CA LYS A 102 -1.42 -4.08 -7.12
C LYS A 102 -0.77 -5.35 -6.53
N VAL A 103 -0.01 -6.10 -7.31
CA VAL A 103 0.72 -7.30 -6.85
C VAL A 103 1.69 -6.96 -5.73
N LYS A 104 2.48 -5.89 -5.89
CA LYS A 104 3.45 -5.49 -4.86
C LYS A 104 2.76 -5.07 -3.56
N LEU A 105 1.69 -4.28 -3.65
CA LEU A 105 0.89 -3.90 -2.49
C LEU A 105 0.24 -5.11 -1.81
N LEU A 106 -0.29 -6.08 -2.56
CA LEU A 106 -0.87 -7.31 -2.02
C LEU A 106 0.19 -8.16 -1.30
N ASN A 107 1.39 -8.29 -1.87
CA ASN A 107 2.48 -8.99 -1.21
C ASN A 107 2.87 -8.29 0.11
N GLN A 108 3.01 -6.97 0.12
CA GLN A 108 3.30 -6.21 1.34
C GLN A 108 2.17 -6.30 2.38
N LEU A 109 0.91 -6.23 1.94
CA LEU A 109 -0.25 -6.38 2.80
C LEU A 109 -0.28 -7.74 3.48
N GLY A 110 0.02 -8.81 2.72
CA GLY A 110 0.13 -10.16 3.27
C GLY A 110 1.21 -10.27 4.35
N GLN A 111 2.34 -9.57 4.17
CA GLN A 111 3.39 -9.50 5.20
C GLN A 111 2.91 -8.79 6.47
N PHE A 112 2.22 -7.65 6.34
CA PHE A 112 1.64 -6.95 7.50
C PHE A 112 0.64 -7.81 8.26
N TYR A 113 -0.25 -8.52 7.54
CA TYR A 113 -1.18 -9.46 8.16
C TYR A 113 -0.46 -10.59 8.90
N ARG A 114 0.62 -11.12 8.31
CA ARG A 114 1.44 -12.15 8.94
C ARG A 114 2.12 -11.64 10.21
N PHE A 115 2.62 -10.41 10.24
CA PHE A 115 3.22 -9.83 11.46
C PHE A 115 2.22 -9.69 12.60
N LEU A 116 0.94 -9.51 12.28
CA LEU A 116 -0.17 -9.51 13.24
C LEU A 116 -0.76 -10.90 13.51
N TRP A 117 -0.12 -11.98 13.04
CA TRP A 117 -0.62 -13.37 13.14
C TRP A 117 -1.99 -13.62 12.49
N GLN A 118 -2.42 -12.73 11.59
CA GLN A 118 -3.65 -12.88 10.85
C GLN A 118 -3.41 -13.74 9.60
N LEU A 119 -3.26 -15.05 9.79
CA LEU A 119 -2.78 -15.94 8.74
C LEU A 119 -3.77 -16.12 7.57
N VAL A 120 -5.08 -16.05 7.85
CA VAL A 120 -6.12 -16.17 6.83
C VAL A 120 -6.10 -14.98 5.84
N PRO A 121 -6.16 -13.71 6.28
CA PRO A 121 -6.06 -12.59 5.35
C PRO A 121 -4.67 -12.47 4.71
N ALA A 122 -3.59 -12.87 5.40
CA ALA A 122 -2.26 -12.97 4.78
C ALA A 122 -2.26 -13.94 3.59
N LEU A 123 -2.84 -15.13 3.75
CA LEU A 123 -2.95 -16.12 2.69
C LEU A 123 -3.76 -15.59 1.50
N ALA A 124 -4.88 -14.92 1.79
CA ALA A 124 -5.75 -14.35 0.76
C ALA A 124 -5.00 -13.32 -0.09
N ALA A 125 -4.29 -12.38 0.55
CA ALA A 125 -3.54 -11.34 -0.14
C ALA A 125 -2.43 -11.93 -1.04
N HIS A 126 -1.64 -12.88 -0.53
CA HIS A 126 -0.57 -13.50 -1.32
C HIS A 126 -1.10 -14.37 -2.48
N LYS A 127 -2.24 -15.05 -2.32
CA LYS A 127 -2.88 -15.81 -3.41
C LYS A 127 -3.44 -14.91 -4.50
N GLU A 128 -4.01 -13.76 -4.13
CA GLU A 128 -4.45 -12.78 -5.12
C GLU A 128 -3.25 -12.22 -5.89
N ALA A 129 -2.15 -11.90 -5.20
CA ALA A 129 -0.90 -11.48 -5.82
C ALA A 129 -0.35 -12.53 -6.81
N GLU A 130 -0.31 -13.80 -6.40
CA GLU A 130 0.08 -14.94 -7.25
C GLU A 130 -0.79 -15.03 -8.51
N THR A 131 -2.11 -14.95 -8.35
CA THR A 131 -3.06 -15.05 -9.47
C THR A 131 -2.82 -13.95 -10.50
N ILE A 132 -2.59 -12.71 -10.05
CA ILE A 132 -2.32 -11.59 -10.94
C ILE A 132 -0.93 -11.73 -11.59
N ALA A 133 0.09 -12.16 -10.84
CA ALA A 133 1.43 -12.41 -11.40
C ALA A 133 1.41 -13.48 -12.51
N GLN A 134 0.61 -14.54 -12.35
CA GLN A 134 0.38 -15.55 -13.40
C GLN A 134 -0.30 -14.96 -14.64
N GLN A 135 -1.31 -14.10 -14.47
CA GLN A 135 -1.98 -13.42 -15.58
C GLN A 135 -1.01 -12.52 -16.36
N LEU A 136 -0.13 -11.82 -15.66
CA LEU A 136 0.92 -10.97 -16.23
C LEU A 136 2.08 -11.75 -16.84
N ARG A 137 2.20 -13.05 -16.54
CA ARG A 137 3.36 -13.88 -16.88
C ARG A 137 4.69 -13.29 -16.38
N ASP A 138 4.63 -12.65 -15.21
CA ASP A 138 5.79 -12.06 -14.54
C ASP A 138 6.38 -13.08 -13.56
N GLU A 139 7.44 -13.77 -14.00
CA GLU A 139 8.09 -14.82 -13.21
C GLU A 139 8.72 -14.29 -11.91
N GLN A 140 9.19 -13.04 -11.93
CA GLN A 140 9.79 -12.44 -10.74
C GLN A 140 8.72 -12.20 -9.67
N MET A 141 7.60 -11.57 -10.05
CA MET A 141 6.49 -11.35 -9.13
C MET A 141 5.90 -12.66 -8.60
N LEU A 142 5.84 -13.68 -9.47
CA LEU A 142 5.38 -15.01 -9.08
C LEU A 142 6.29 -15.62 -8.01
N ALA A 143 7.60 -15.52 -8.19
CA ALA A 143 8.58 -16.01 -7.22
C ALA A 143 8.47 -15.27 -5.86
N GLU A 144 8.26 -13.94 -5.88
CA GLU A 144 8.05 -13.14 -4.67
C GLU A 144 6.79 -13.59 -3.89
N SER A 145 5.69 -13.82 -4.59
CA SER A 145 4.45 -14.33 -3.98
C SER A 145 4.62 -15.76 -3.45
N HIS A 146 5.32 -16.64 -4.16
CA HIS A 146 5.62 -18.01 -3.70
C HIS A 146 6.52 -18.03 -2.47
N CYS A 147 7.54 -17.17 -2.42
CA CYS A 147 8.39 -17.03 -1.24
C CYS A 147 7.54 -16.66 -0.02
N SER A 148 6.67 -15.65 -0.16
CA SER A 148 5.79 -15.19 0.90
C SER A 148 4.79 -16.27 1.38
N LEU A 149 4.20 -17.03 0.45
CA LEU A 149 3.31 -18.16 0.77
C LEU A 149 4.04 -19.29 1.50
N SER A 150 5.28 -19.60 1.09
CA SER A 150 6.08 -20.65 1.72
C SER A 150 6.38 -20.34 3.20
N GLU A 151 6.70 -19.08 3.50
CA GLU A 151 6.91 -18.63 4.88
C GLU A 151 5.65 -18.77 5.73
N LEU A 152 4.48 -18.51 5.14
CA LEU A 152 3.20 -18.63 5.82
C LEU A 152 2.88 -20.09 6.14
N TYR A 153 3.10 -21.01 5.20
CA TYR A 153 2.84 -22.44 5.42
C TYR A 153 3.77 -23.06 6.46
N LEU A 154 5.03 -22.62 6.54
CA LEU A 154 5.96 -23.09 7.58
C LEU A 154 5.50 -22.71 9.00
N ARG A 155 4.79 -21.59 9.16
CA ARG A 155 4.26 -21.14 10.46
C ARG A 155 2.92 -21.75 10.86
N GLN A 156 2.26 -22.47 9.96
CA GLN A 156 1.01 -23.20 10.24
C GLN A 156 1.25 -24.66 10.69
N ARG A 157 2.50 -25.11 10.72
CA ARG A 157 2.91 -26.41 11.26
C ARG A 157 3.19 -26.31 12.75
#